data_AF-A0A4Y3VSR6-F1
#
_entry.id   AF-A0A4Y3VSR6-F1
#
_cell.length_a   1.000
_cell.length_b   1.000
_cell.length_c   1.000
_cell.angle_alpha   90.00
_cell.angle_beta   90.00
_cell.angle_gamma   90.00
#
_symmetry.space_group_name_H-M   'P 1'
#
loop_
_entity.id
_entity.type
_entity.pdbx_description
1 polymer ?
#
loop_
_entity_poly.entity_id
_entity_poly.type
_entity_poly.pdbx_seq_one_letter_code
_entity_poly.pdbx_strand_id
1 'polypeptide(L)'
;MGPVGYQPVRHLDTVYIPAPGWGDSGAGHVGEAHGNYAVDNWMSLYQGDRQLNWGDAEFLRVPDLPAERLPYRLDVDNERGEWAHPYSTHTLTEWHFTSAATGAEASESLPLIQLDYVVDTDTAGPADRGAKLKVNASHLPARRPQSTSSASRSPTTTGRRGTGPTWRTTVTDGGRG
;
A
#
# COMPACT_ATOMS: atom_id res chain seq x y z
N MET A 1 -4.39 6.44 -16.37
CA MET A 1 -5.21 6.84 -15.22
C MET A 1 -6.11 5.66 -14.90
N GLY A 2 -5.82 4.91 -13.82
CA GLY A 2 -6.71 3.84 -13.37
C GLY A 2 -8.06 4.40 -12.90
N PRO A 3 -9.14 3.62 -12.93
CA PRO A 3 -10.44 4.10 -12.47
C PRO A 3 -10.40 4.47 -10.98
N VAL A 4 -11.06 5.58 -10.64
CA VAL A 4 -11.15 6.17 -9.28
C VAL A 4 -11.76 5.22 -8.23
N GLY A 5 -12.31 4.07 -8.65
CA GLY A 5 -12.95 3.06 -7.79
C GLY A 5 -11.99 2.16 -6.97
N TYR A 6 -10.68 2.27 -7.16
CA TYR A 6 -9.65 1.46 -6.46
C TYR A 6 -8.79 2.28 -5.49
N GLN A 7 -9.33 3.37 -4.92
CA GLN A 7 -8.59 4.19 -3.97
C GLN A 7 -8.87 3.79 -2.51
N PRO A 8 -7.84 3.74 -1.64
CA PRO A 8 -8.02 3.63 -0.21
C PRO A 8 -8.75 4.85 0.35
N VAL A 9 -9.89 4.64 1.00
CA VAL A 9 -10.74 5.70 1.52
C VAL A 9 -11.25 5.40 2.92
N ARG A 10 -11.57 6.48 3.65
CA ARG A 10 -12.42 6.44 4.83
C ARG A 10 -13.79 7.02 4.51
N HIS A 11 -14.83 6.36 4.97
CA HIS A 11 -16.21 6.83 4.90
C HIS A 11 -16.93 6.45 6.19
N LEU A 12 -17.53 7.45 6.86
CA LEU A 12 -18.06 7.30 8.21
C LEU A 12 -16.98 6.73 9.14
N ASP A 13 -17.33 5.67 9.87
CA ASP A 13 -16.45 4.92 10.77
C ASP A 13 -15.69 3.77 10.06
N THR A 14 -15.81 3.64 8.74
CA THR A 14 -15.29 2.49 8.00
C THR A 14 -14.17 2.91 7.05
N VAL A 15 -13.07 2.15 7.05
CA VAL A 15 -12.05 2.24 5.99
C VAL A 15 -12.22 1.11 4.98
N TYR A 16 -11.99 1.45 3.71
CA TYR A 16 -11.97 0.57 2.56
C TYR A 16 -10.59 0.70 1.92
N ILE A 17 -9.78 -0.36 1.97
CA ILE A 17 -8.38 -0.34 1.57
C ILE A 17 -8.14 -1.40 0.49
N PRO A 18 -8.16 -1.05 -0.80
CA PRO A 18 -7.60 -1.88 -1.84
C PRO A 18 -6.07 -1.77 -1.80
N ALA A 19 -5.37 -2.89 -1.70
CA ALA A 19 -3.92 -2.98 -1.81
C ALA A 19 -3.53 -4.28 -2.55
N PRO A 20 -3.78 -4.35 -3.87
CA PRO A 20 -3.36 -5.50 -4.66
C PRO A 20 -1.83 -5.59 -4.68
N GLY A 21 -1.30 -6.78 -4.37
CA GLY A 21 0.14 -7.07 -4.36
C GLY A 21 0.76 -7.28 -5.74
N TRP A 22 -0.06 -7.33 -6.79
CA TRP A 22 0.36 -7.72 -8.12
C TRP A 22 0.05 -6.60 -9.13
N GLY A 23 0.90 -6.47 -10.13
CA GLY A 23 0.78 -5.47 -11.19
C GLY A 23 1.86 -5.70 -12.25
N ASP A 24 1.64 -5.19 -13.46
CA ASP A 24 2.72 -5.12 -14.44
C ASP A 24 3.60 -3.88 -14.17
N SER A 25 4.70 -3.74 -14.91
CA SER A 25 5.61 -2.59 -14.77
C SER A 25 5.01 -1.26 -15.24
N GLY A 26 3.76 -1.23 -15.71
CA GLY A 26 3.05 -0.08 -16.22
C GLY A 26 2.26 0.68 -15.15
N ALA A 27 2.17 2.00 -15.30
CA ALA A 27 1.41 2.83 -14.36
C ALA A 27 -0.10 2.62 -14.50
N GLY A 28 -0.77 2.32 -13.39
CA GLY A 28 -2.23 2.26 -13.32
C GLY A 28 -2.84 0.91 -13.72
N HIS A 29 -2.04 -0.14 -13.80
CA HIS A 29 -2.51 -1.51 -13.90
C HIS A 29 -2.39 -2.20 -12.54
N VAL A 30 -3.47 -2.84 -12.11
CA VAL A 30 -3.47 -3.72 -10.94
C VAL A 30 -3.71 -5.14 -11.42
N GLY A 31 -2.90 -6.07 -10.92
CA GLY A 31 -3.12 -7.49 -11.03
C GLY A 31 -3.91 -7.98 -9.83
N GLU A 32 -4.96 -8.75 -10.09
CA GLU A 32 -5.72 -9.45 -9.06
C GLU A 32 -5.33 -10.93 -9.14
N ALA A 33 -4.96 -11.52 -8.01
CA ALA A 33 -4.66 -12.94 -7.91
C ALA A 33 -5.78 -13.71 -7.22
N HIS A 34 -6.96 -13.09 -7.06
CA HIS A 34 -8.11 -13.66 -6.39
C HIS A 34 -8.42 -15.07 -6.90
N GLY A 35 -8.45 -16.03 -5.96
CA GLY A 35 -8.67 -17.45 -6.24
C GLY A 35 -7.41 -18.25 -6.62
N ASN A 36 -6.23 -17.63 -6.66
CA ASN A 36 -4.96 -18.31 -6.80
C ASN A 36 -4.34 -18.63 -5.43
N TYR A 37 -4.64 -19.83 -4.91
CA TYR A 37 -4.13 -20.30 -3.61
C TYR A 37 -2.63 -20.61 -3.57
N ALA A 38 -1.89 -20.33 -4.64
CA ALA A 38 -0.43 -20.50 -4.68
C ALA A 38 0.33 -19.21 -4.35
N VAL A 39 -0.38 -18.10 -4.14
CA VAL A 39 0.18 -16.81 -3.76
C VAL A 39 -0.64 -16.23 -2.61
N ASP A 40 0.03 -15.46 -1.75
CA ASP A 40 -0.58 -14.79 -0.60
C ASP A 40 -0.53 -13.27 -0.81
N ASN A 41 -1.60 -12.58 -0.42
CA ASN A 41 -1.68 -11.13 -0.24
C ASN A 41 -2.30 -10.82 1.13
N TRP A 42 -1.45 -10.89 2.15
CA TRP A 42 -1.86 -10.69 3.52
C TRP A 42 -1.89 -9.21 3.88
N MET A 43 -3.07 -8.72 4.27
CA MET A 43 -3.28 -7.37 4.77
C MET A 43 -3.58 -7.39 6.27
N SER A 44 -3.05 -6.44 7.02
CA SER A 44 -3.39 -6.23 8.43
C SER A 44 -3.40 -4.76 8.78
N LEU A 45 -4.52 -4.30 9.37
CA LEU A 45 -4.65 -2.93 9.87
C LEU A 45 -4.53 -2.91 11.39
N TYR A 46 -3.72 -2.01 11.92
CA TYR A 46 -3.47 -1.84 13.34
C TYR A 46 -3.77 -0.41 13.80
N GLN A 47 -4.12 -0.28 15.08
CA GLN A 47 -4.06 0.97 15.83
C GLN A 47 -3.18 0.74 17.06
N GLY A 48 -2.02 1.41 17.10
CA GLY A 48 -0.94 1.02 18.02
C GLY A 48 -0.53 -0.44 17.76
N ASP A 49 -0.52 -1.25 18.83
CA ASP A 49 -0.20 -2.69 18.74
C ASP A 49 -1.43 -3.58 18.54
N ARG A 50 -2.64 -3.00 18.54
CA ARG A 50 -3.89 -3.75 18.36
C ARG A 50 -4.18 -3.96 16.88
N GLN A 51 -4.24 -5.22 16.44
CA GLN A 51 -4.78 -5.58 15.13
C GLN A 51 -6.30 -5.37 15.13
N LEU A 52 -6.78 -4.55 14.20
CA LEU A 52 -8.19 -4.21 14.04
C LEU A 52 -8.88 -5.20 13.11
N ASN A 53 -8.24 -5.53 12.00
CA ASN A 53 -8.70 -6.55 11.06
C ASN A 53 -7.52 -7.04 10.20
N TRP A 54 -7.70 -8.19 9.56
CA TRP A 54 -6.76 -8.77 8.62
C TRP A 54 -7.46 -9.68 7.61
N GLY A 55 -6.75 -10.03 6.54
CA GLY A 55 -7.21 -11.00 5.57
C GLY A 55 -6.14 -11.30 4.53
N ASP A 56 -6.20 -12.49 3.96
CA ASP A 56 -5.50 -12.82 2.72
C ASP A 56 -6.40 -12.44 1.54
N ALA A 57 -6.29 -11.19 1.11
CA ALA A 57 -7.15 -10.60 0.09
C ALA A 57 -6.53 -9.30 -0.44
N GLU A 58 -6.85 -8.94 -1.69
CA GLU A 58 -6.43 -7.68 -2.31
C GLU A 58 -7.15 -6.44 -1.75
N PHE A 59 -8.05 -6.63 -0.80
CA PHE A 59 -8.85 -5.58 -0.20
C PHE A 59 -9.17 -5.88 1.27
N LEU A 60 -9.13 -4.83 2.11
CA LEU A 60 -9.51 -4.88 3.51
C LEU A 60 -10.58 -3.84 3.85
N ARG A 61 -11.70 -4.29 4.42
CA ARG A 61 -12.74 -3.43 5.01
C ARG A 61 -12.64 -3.48 6.53
N VAL A 62 -12.60 -2.33 7.19
CA VAL A 62 -12.57 -2.26 8.66
C VAL A 62 -13.61 -1.26 9.16
N PRO A 63 -14.75 -1.71 9.69
CA PRO A 63 -15.77 -0.85 10.28
C PRO A 63 -15.44 -0.45 11.73
N ASP A 64 -16.33 0.32 12.35
CA ASP A 64 -16.35 0.63 13.79
C ASP A 64 -15.07 1.34 14.30
N LEU A 65 -14.43 2.15 13.45
CA LEU A 65 -13.24 2.92 13.85
C LEU A 65 -13.62 4.19 14.62
N PRO A 66 -12.80 4.61 15.62
CA PRO A 66 -13.07 5.82 16.41
C PRO A 66 -13.17 7.07 15.56
N ALA A 67 -14.05 8.00 15.94
CA ALA A 67 -14.30 9.21 15.18
C ALA A 67 -13.08 10.16 15.15
N GLU A 68 -12.26 10.13 16.21
CA GLU A 68 -11.09 10.97 16.36
C GLU A 68 -10.01 10.70 15.30
N ARG A 69 -9.19 11.71 15.04
CA ARG A 69 -7.98 11.55 14.23
C ARG A 69 -6.94 10.74 15.00
N LEU A 70 -6.78 9.48 14.63
CA LEU A 70 -5.86 8.55 15.29
C LEU A 70 -4.81 8.01 14.30
N PRO A 71 -3.63 7.57 14.79
CA PRO A 71 -2.64 6.90 13.97
C PRO A 71 -3.02 5.43 13.72
N TYR A 72 -2.74 4.97 12.50
CA TYR A 72 -2.95 3.61 12.05
C TYR A 72 -1.70 3.10 11.33
N ARG A 73 -1.51 1.78 11.35
CA ARG A 73 -0.49 1.09 10.57
C ARG A 73 -1.17 0.05 9.69
N LEU A 74 -0.89 0.09 8.39
CA LEU A 74 -1.28 -0.95 7.44
C LEU A 74 -0.02 -1.73 7.06
N ASP A 75 -0.07 -3.03 7.27
CA ASP A 75 0.95 -3.97 6.79
C ASP A 75 0.34 -4.72 5.61
N VAL A 76 1.05 -4.74 4.47
CA VAL A 76 0.73 -5.59 3.32
C VAL A 76 1.94 -6.46 3.02
N ASP A 77 1.73 -7.75 3.16
CA ASP A 77 2.72 -8.80 3.06
C ASP A 77 2.31 -9.74 1.90
N ASN A 78 3.13 -9.79 0.85
CA ASN A 78 2.85 -10.61 -0.32
C ASN A 78 3.90 -11.70 -0.47
N GLU A 79 3.44 -12.92 -0.73
CA GLU A 79 4.29 -14.06 -1.04
C GLU A 79 3.86 -14.72 -2.35
N ARG A 80 4.79 -14.94 -3.28
CA ARG A 80 4.48 -15.56 -4.59
C ARG A 80 4.48 -17.11 -4.56
N GLY A 81 4.72 -17.70 -3.39
CA GLY A 81 4.93 -19.13 -3.20
C GLY A 81 6.19 -19.67 -3.87
N GLU A 82 6.20 -20.97 -4.15
CA GLU A 82 7.33 -21.77 -4.64
C GLU A 82 7.59 -21.65 -6.16
N TRP A 83 6.94 -20.72 -6.86
CA TRP A 83 7.14 -20.58 -8.30
C TRP A 83 8.61 -20.21 -8.58
N ALA A 84 9.36 -21.18 -9.13
CA ALA A 84 10.81 -21.10 -9.33
C ALA A 84 11.21 -19.87 -10.17
N HIS A 85 11.76 -18.86 -9.51
CA HIS A 85 12.31 -17.67 -10.14
C HIS A 85 13.45 -17.11 -9.28
N PRO A 86 14.53 -16.57 -9.87
CA PRO A 86 15.70 -16.08 -9.14
C PRO A 86 15.48 -14.80 -8.29
N TYR A 87 14.24 -14.28 -8.18
CA TYR A 87 13.95 -13.00 -7.54
C TYR A 87 13.20 -13.13 -6.22
N SER A 88 12.97 -12.00 -5.54
CA SER A 88 12.26 -11.99 -4.26
C SER A 88 10.91 -12.69 -4.39
N THR A 89 10.66 -13.63 -3.49
CA THR A 89 9.37 -14.27 -3.33
C THR A 89 8.43 -13.45 -2.47
N HIS A 90 8.98 -12.47 -1.74
CA HIS A 90 8.34 -11.84 -0.60
C HIS A 90 8.52 -10.32 -0.62
N THR A 91 7.44 -9.59 -0.33
CA THR A 91 7.47 -8.14 -0.14
C THR A 91 6.63 -7.77 1.07
N LEU A 92 7.24 -7.04 2.02
CA LEU A 92 6.53 -6.40 3.12
C LEU A 92 6.57 -4.88 2.96
N THR A 93 5.39 -4.28 2.85
CA THR A 93 5.22 -2.83 2.82
C THR A 93 4.39 -2.38 4.02
N GLU A 94 4.93 -1.41 4.76
CA GLU A 94 4.28 -0.84 5.95
C GLU A 94 3.96 0.64 5.69
N TRP A 95 2.69 1.00 5.85
CA TRP A 95 2.23 2.40 5.82
C TRP A 95 1.80 2.86 7.20
N HIS A 96 2.32 4.00 7.64
CA HIS A 96 1.83 4.71 8.81
C HIS A 96 1.07 5.96 8.38
N PHE A 97 -0.18 6.08 8.81
CA PHE A 97 -1.07 7.19 8.44
C PHE A 97 -1.97 7.61 9.60
N THR A 98 -2.55 8.81 9.52
CA THR A 98 -3.64 9.22 10.41
C THR A 98 -4.95 9.32 9.65
N SER A 99 -6.07 9.00 10.29
CA SER A 99 -7.40 9.20 9.72
C SER A 99 -8.42 9.51 10.79
N ALA A 100 -9.50 10.21 10.43
CA ALA A 100 -10.65 10.51 11.28
C ALA A 100 -11.94 10.09 10.57
N ALA A 101 -13.05 9.94 11.30
CA ALA A 101 -14.33 9.66 10.66
C ALA A 101 -14.76 10.83 9.76
N THR A 102 -15.50 10.50 8.71
CA THR A 102 -16.08 11.49 7.80
C THR A 102 -17.58 11.67 8.07
N GLY A 103 -18.18 12.75 7.57
CA GLY A 103 -19.64 12.87 7.51
C GLY A 103 -20.25 11.96 6.44
N ALA A 104 -21.57 11.75 6.49
CA ALA A 104 -22.30 10.90 5.54
C ALA A 104 -22.17 11.36 4.07
N GLU A 105 -21.98 12.66 3.85
CA GLU A 105 -21.81 13.24 2.51
C GLU A 105 -20.33 13.26 2.03
N ALA A 106 -19.41 12.71 2.82
CA ALA A 106 -17.98 12.78 2.56
C ALA A 106 -17.31 11.39 2.56
N SER A 107 -16.35 11.22 1.66
CA SER A 107 -15.42 10.10 1.64
C SER A 107 -14.04 10.68 1.34
N GLU A 108 -13.11 10.46 2.26
CA GLU A 108 -11.76 11.01 2.20
C GLU A 108 -10.77 9.93 1.78
N SER A 109 -9.88 10.25 0.84
CA SER A 109 -8.75 9.37 0.54
C SER A 109 -7.85 9.23 1.76
N LEU A 110 -7.45 8.00 2.08
CA LEU A 110 -6.39 7.78 3.05
C LEU A 110 -5.07 8.31 2.46
N PRO A 111 -4.19 8.90 3.28
CA PRO A 111 -2.92 9.46 2.80
C PRO A 111 -1.88 8.35 2.59
N LEU A 112 -2.29 7.28 1.89
CA LEU A 112 -1.40 6.19 1.49
C LEU A 112 -0.61 6.64 0.26
N ILE A 113 0.68 6.39 0.31
CA ILE A 113 1.63 6.70 -0.75
C ILE A 113 1.77 5.47 -1.63
N GLN A 114 1.55 5.64 -2.92
CA GLN A 114 1.85 4.63 -3.93
C GLN A 114 3.37 4.52 -4.07
N LEU A 115 3.87 3.28 -4.11
CA LEU A 115 5.27 2.97 -4.31
C LEU A 115 5.44 2.29 -5.67
N ASP A 116 6.10 2.97 -6.60
CA ASP A 116 6.45 2.43 -7.90
C ASP A 116 7.88 1.88 -7.83
N TYR A 117 7.99 0.57 -7.87
CA TYR A 117 9.27 -0.14 -7.85
C TYR A 117 9.81 -0.26 -9.27
N VAL A 118 10.94 0.40 -9.55
CA VAL A 118 11.63 0.35 -10.83
C VAL A 118 12.94 -0.39 -10.67
N VAL A 119 13.10 -1.47 -11.43
CA VAL A 119 14.35 -2.21 -11.56
C VAL A 119 14.72 -2.23 -13.03
N ASP A 120 15.94 -1.78 -13.33
CA ASP A 120 16.50 -1.86 -14.68
C ASP A 120 16.75 -3.36 -15.00
N THR A 121 16.04 -3.88 -16.00
CA THR A 121 16.15 -5.26 -16.49
C THR A 121 16.84 -5.28 -17.85
N ASP A 122 17.55 -6.38 -18.15
CA ASP A 122 18.13 -6.60 -19.48
C ASP A 122 17.07 -7.08 -20.49
N THR A 123 17.48 -7.24 -21.75
CA THR A 123 16.57 -7.67 -22.82
C THR A 123 16.08 -9.12 -22.68
N ALA A 124 16.67 -9.91 -21.79
CA ALA A 124 16.18 -11.24 -21.44
C ALA A 124 15.12 -11.17 -20.31
N GLY A 125 14.95 -10.02 -19.65
CA GLY A 125 14.03 -9.79 -18.52
C GLY A 125 14.70 -9.80 -17.14
N PRO A 126 15.85 -10.46 -16.92
CA PRO A 126 16.59 -10.36 -15.68
C PRO A 126 17.14 -8.99 -15.31
N ALA A 127 16.99 -8.63 -14.04
CA ALA A 127 17.82 -7.60 -13.42
C ALA A 127 19.16 -8.20 -12.96
N ASP A 128 20.25 -7.44 -13.09
CA ASP A 128 21.56 -7.81 -12.55
C ASP A 128 21.48 -8.00 -11.02
N ARG A 129 22.29 -8.91 -10.46
CA ARG A 129 22.43 -9.11 -9.00
C ARG A 129 22.80 -7.81 -8.26
N GLY A 130 23.52 -6.92 -8.92
CA GLY A 130 23.89 -5.58 -8.43
C GLY A 130 22.90 -4.46 -8.79
N ALA A 131 21.77 -4.77 -9.44
CA ALA A 131 20.82 -3.77 -9.88
C ALA A 131 20.28 -2.95 -8.69
N LYS A 132 20.17 -1.64 -8.91
CA LYS A 132 19.62 -0.71 -7.91
C LYS A 132 18.10 -0.71 -8.05
N LEU A 133 17.41 -1.06 -6.97
CA LEU A 133 15.97 -0.82 -6.85
C LEU A 133 15.74 0.67 -6.66
N LYS A 134 15.06 1.30 -7.63
CA LYS A 134 14.54 2.66 -7.49
C LYS A 134 13.10 2.55 -7.00
N VAL A 135 12.78 3.27 -5.93
CA VAL A 135 11.40 3.37 -5.41
C VAL A 135 10.94 4.80 -5.63
N ASN A 136 9.93 4.99 -6.47
CA ASN A 136 9.28 6.29 -6.61
C ASN A 136 8.05 6.31 -5.72
N ALA A 137 7.92 7.36 -4.92
CA ALA A 137 6.81 7.52 -4.00
C ALA A 137 5.90 8.63 -4.50
N SER A 138 4.62 8.33 -4.71
CA SER A 138 3.63 9.30 -5.18
C SER A 138 2.36 9.26 -4.32
N HIS A 139 1.70 10.42 -4.17
CA HIS A 139 0.38 10.46 -3.54
C HIS A 139 -0.66 10.02 -4.56
N LEU A 140 -1.59 9.16 -4.15
CA LEU A 140 -2.79 8.95 -4.95
C LEU A 140 -3.55 10.28 -5.04
N PRO A 141 -4.13 10.62 -6.22
CA PRO A 141 -4.92 11.84 -6.35
C PRO A 141 -6.03 11.83 -5.30
N ALA A 142 -6.05 12.83 -4.43
CA ALA A 142 -7.09 12.94 -3.42
C ALA A 142 -8.46 12.97 -4.10
N ARG A 143 -9.39 12.13 -3.61
CA ARG A 143 -10.81 12.27 -3.90
C ARG A 143 -11.25 13.57 -3.25
N ARG A 144 -11.29 14.65 -4.03
CA ARG A 144 -11.65 15.98 -3.53
C ARG A 144 -13.06 15.92 -2.91
N PRO A 145 -13.24 16.32 -1.64
CA PRO A 145 -14.51 16.87 -1.22
C PRO A 145 -14.75 18.16 -2.02
N GLN A 146 -16.01 18.47 -2.30
CA GLN A 146 -16.40 19.79 -2.75
C GLN A 146 -16.05 20.77 -1.61
N SER A 147 -14.86 21.37 -1.66
CA SER A 147 -14.27 22.31 -0.68
C SER A 147 -13.39 21.68 0.41
N THR A 148 -12.08 21.61 0.17
CA THR A 148 -11.00 22.13 1.05
C THR A 148 -9.64 21.78 0.45
N SER A 149 -8.72 22.73 0.48
CA SER A 149 -7.34 22.58 0.02
C SER A 149 -6.46 22.01 1.13
N SER A 150 -5.89 20.83 0.93
CA SER A 150 -4.81 20.28 1.75
C SER A 150 -3.50 20.29 0.96
N ALA A 151 -2.43 20.80 1.57
CA ALA A 151 -1.11 20.87 0.97
C ALA A 151 -0.47 19.47 0.95
N SER A 152 -0.02 19.03 -0.22
CA SER A 152 0.77 17.80 -0.37
C SER A 152 2.21 18.04 0.07
N ARG A 153 2.77 17.11 0.86
CA ARG A 153 4.18 17.11 1.25
C ARG A 153 4.83 15.79 0.82
N SER A 154 6.11 15.85 0.47
CA SER A 154 6.84 14.69 -0.04
C SER A 154 6.99 13.59 1.02
N PRO A 155 6.71 12.33 0.68
CA PRO A 155 6.84 11.21 1.60
C PRO A 155 8.31 10.90 1.93
N THR A 156 8.56 10.32 3.11
CA THR A 156 9.87 9.73 3.43
C THR A 156 9.78 8.22 3.23
N THR A 157 10.65 7.68 2.38
CA THR A 157 10.72 6.24 2.09
C THR A 157 12.09 5.73 2.50
N THR A 158 12.13 4.67 3.30
CA THR A 158 13.38 3.96 3.63
C THR A 158 13.26 2.51 3.16
N GLY A 159 14.15 2.11 2.25
CA GLY A 159 14.26 0.72 1.79
C GLY A 159 15.50 0.06 2.40
N ARG A 160 15.34 -1.14 2.95
CA ARG A 160 16.47 -1.96 3.45
C ARG A 160 16.38 -3.38 2.90
N ARG A 161 17.51 -3.90 2.42
CA ARG A 161 17.67 -5.31 2.06
C ARG A 161 17.64 -6.15 3.35
N GLY A 162 16.75 -7.15 3.41
CA GLY A 162 16.70 -8.15 4.48
C GLY A 162 17.81 -9.21 4.34
N THR A 163 17.75 -10.25 5.16
CA THR A 163 18.60 -11.45 4.99
C THR A 163 18.02 -12.32 3.86
N GLY A 164 18.78 -12.55 2.78
CA GLY A 164 18.29 -13.30 1.61
C GLY A 164 17.71 -12.39 0.50
N PRO A 165 16.75 -12.87 -0.32
CA PRO A 165 16.17 -12.07 -1.41
C PRO A 165 15.10 -11.06 -0.93
N THR A 166 14.82 -10.96 0.37
CA THR A 166 13.73 -10.13 0.94
C THR A 166 14.03 -8.64 0.96
N TRP A 167 13.01 -7.81 0.67
CA TRP A 167 13.04 -6.36 0.78
C TRP A 167 12.02 -5.87 1.81
N ARG A 168 12.40 -4.85 2.59
CA ARG A 168 11.49 -4.14 3.50
C ARG A 168 11.47 -2.65 3.15
N THR A 169 10.27 -2.11 3.02
CA THR A 169 10.06 -0.67 2.80
C THR A 169 9.13 -0.13 3.86
N THR A 170 9.56 0.94 4.54
CA THR A 170 8.74 1.69 5.49
C THR A 170 8.42 3.06 4.91
N VAL A 171 7.14 3.43 4.98
CA VAL A 171 6.64 4.71 4.49
C VAL A 171 5.91 5.46 5.59
N THR A 172 6.30 6.70 5.81
CA THR A 172 5.66 7.60 6.78
C THR A 172 5.11 8.84 6.09
N ASP A 173 3.86 9.18 6.39
CA ASP A 173 3.35 10.53 6.16
C ASP A 173 4.17 11.52 7.03
N GLY A 174 4.56 12.66 6.45
CA GLY A 174 5.46 13.63 7.07
C GLY A 174 4.79 14.44 8.17
N GLY A 175 4.38 13.80 9.26
CA GLY A 175 3.84 14.46 10.46
C GLY A 175 4.96 14.83 11.45
N ARG A 176 5.01 16.10 11.87
CA ARG A 176 5.81 16.53 13.03
C ARG A 176 5.13 16.04 14.31
N GLY A 177 5.94 15.61 15.28
CA GLY A 177 5.54 15.51 16.69
C GLY A 177 5.36 16.88 17.35
#